data_AF-A0A5K3G0K5-F1
#
_entry.id   AF-A0A5K3G0K5-F1
#
_cell.length_a   1.000
_cell.length_b   1.000
_cell.length_c   1.000
_cell.angle_alpha   90.00
_cell.angle_beta   90.00
_cell.angle_gamma   90.00
#
_symmetry.space_group_name_H-M   'P 1'
#
loop_
_entity.id
_entity.type
_entity.pdbx_description
1 polymer ?
#
loop_
_entity_poly.entity_id
_entity_poly.type
_entity_poly.pdbx_seq_one_letter_code
_entity_poly.pdbx_strand_id
1 'polypeptide(L)' 'MSNVIHLLLVLPLVFADGLSQRERYELLGFFTRIRKEVDPPASNMNLLRYSPKMEELALDWVSHCLFQYPGSADYPQFNG' A
#
# COMPACT_ATOMS: atom_id res chain seq x y z
N MET A 1 35.10 -6.69 -11.59
CA MET A 1 34.60 -5.30 -11.66
C MET A 1 33.27 -5.19 -12.40
N SER A 2 33.06 -5.89 -13.54
CA SER A 2 31.77 -5.88 -14.28
C SER A 2 30.54 -6.32 -13.45
N ASN A 3 30.62 -7.38 -12.64
CA ASN A 3 29.48 -7.85 -11.82
C ASN A 3 29.01 -6.85 -10.76
N VAL A 4 29.93 -6.06 -10.18
CA VAL A 4 29.59 -5.06 -9.15
C VAL A 4 28.90 -3.84 -9.79
N ILE A 5 29.33 -3.47 -11.00
CA ILE A 5 28.72 -2.40 -11.79
C ILE A 5 27.29 -2.80 -12.20
N HIS A 6 27.08 -4.04 -12.61
CA HIS A 6 25.73 -4.54 -12.90
C HIS A 6 24.84 -4.50 -11.65
N LEU A 7 25.34 -4.96 -10.49
CA LEU A 7 24.58 -4.97 -9.23
C LEU A 7 24.14 -3.55 -8.81
N LEU A 8 25.04 -2.56 -8.91
CA LEU A 8 24.77 -1.16 -8.61
C LEU A 8 23.75 -0.52 -9.56
N LEU A 9 23.63 -1.04 -10.79
CA LEU A 9 22.70 -0.51 -11.80
C LEU A 9 21.27 -1.02 -11.60
N VAL A 10 21.09 -2.19 -10.98
CA VAL A 10 19.75 -2.75 -10.71
C VAL A 10 19.15 -2.25 -9.39
N LEU A 11 19.99 -1.91 -8.40
CA LEU A 11 19.58 -1.39 -7.10
C LEU A 11 18.61 -0.18 -7.15
N PRO A 12 18.80 0.84 -8.01
CA PRO A 12 17.86 1.97 -8.11
C PRO A 12 16.60 1.69 -8.93
N LEU A 13 16.41 0.49 -9.50
CA LEU A 13 15.16 0.16 -10.20
C LEU A 13 14.05 -0.31 -9.23
N VAL A 14 14.38 -0.48 -7.96
CA VAL A 14 13.44 -0.87 -6.90
C VAL A 14 13.04 0.37 -6.07
N PHE A 15 12.66 1.45 -6.74
CA PHE A 15 11.89 2.48 -6.06
C PHE A 15 10.43 2.09 -6.13
N ALA A 16 9.82 1.83 -4.96
CA ALA A 16 8.38 1.72 -4.83
C ALA A 16 7.77 3.09 -5.07
N ASP A 17 7.51 3.42 -6.34
CA ASP A 17 6.70 4.58 -6.66
C ASP A 17 5.27 4.35 -6.13
N GLY A 18 4.59 5.44 -5.78
CA GLY A 18 3.21 5.39 -5.28
C GLY A 18 2.23 4.77 -6.29
N LEU A 19 0.99 4.53 -5.88
CA LEU A 19 -0.04 4.13 -6.84
C LEU A 19 -0.30 5.29 -7.82
N SER A 20 -0.36 4.99 -9.11
CA SER A 20 -0.86 5.94 -10.10
C SER A 20 -2.33 6.27 -9.83
N GLN A 21 -2.79 7.43 -10.33
CA GLN A 21 -4.18 7.83 -10.13
C GLN A 21 -5.19 6.79 -10.64
N ARG A 22 -4.86 6.10 -11.74
CA ARG A 22 -5.68 5.02 -12.28
C ARG A 22 -5.74 3.83 -11.32
N GLU A 23 -4.61 3.39 -10.79
CA GLU A 23 -4.57 2.26 -9.86
C GLU A 23 -5.31 2.58 -8.56
N ARG A 24 -5.25 3.83 -8.08
CA ARG A 24 -6.05 4.29 -6.93
C ARG A 24 -7.56 4.13 -7.17
N TYR A 25 -8.03 4.47 -8.37
CA TYR A 25 -9.43 4.27 -8.75
C TYR A 25 -9.80 2.78 -8.88
N GLU A 26 -8.93 1.99 -9.50
CA GLU A 26 -9.12 0.54 -9.63
C GLU A 26 -9.18 -0.14 -8.24
N LEU A 27 -8.31 0.25 -7.31
CA LEU A 27 -8.30 -0.20 -5.93
C LEU A 27 -9.61 0.13 -5.20
N LEU A 28 -10.08 1.39 -5.29
CA LEU A 28 -11.36 1.78 -4.72
C LEU A 28 -12.54 1.01 -5.32
N GLY A 29 -12.54 0.81 -6.64
CA GLY A 29 -13.57 0.05 -7.35
C GLY A 29 -13.60 -1.41 -6.92
N PHE A 30 -12.43 -2.04 -6.76
CA PHE A 30 -12.30 -3.38 -6.22
C PHE A 30 -12.91 -3.49 -4.82
N PHE A 31 -12.50 -2.63 -3.89
CA PHE A 31 -13.03 -2.67 -2.53
C PHE A 31 -14.53 -2.37 -2.47
N THR A 32 -15.02 -1.46 -3.31
CA THR A 32 -16.46 -1.14 -3.40
C THR A 32 -17.26 -2.38 -3.81
N ARG A 33 -16.80 -3.13 -4.83
CA ARG A 33 -17.47 -4.36 -5.28
C ARG A 33 -17.54 -5.40 -4.17
N ILE A 34 -16.41 -5.75 -3.55
CA ILE A 34 -16.39 -6.80 -2.52
C ILE A 34 -17.19 -6.39 -1.28
N ARG A 35 -17.22 -5.10 -0.92
CA ARG A 35 -18.01 -4.59 0.22
C ARG A 35 -19.50 -4.55 -0.08
N LYS A 36 -19.89 -4.38 -1.34
CA LYS A 36 -21.29 -4.41 -1.77
C LYS A 36 -21.87 -5.83 -1.77
N GLU A 37 -21.03 -6.82 -2.04
CA GLU A 37 -21.43 -8.23 -2.27
C GLU A 37 -21.21 -9.12 -1.03
N VAL A 38 -21.09 -8.53 0.16
CA VAL A 38 -20.90 -9.29 1.41
C VAL A 38 -22.10 -10.15 1.77
N ASP A 39 -21.84 -11.31 2.37
CA ASP A 39 -22.83 -12.25 2.88
C ASP A 39 -22.55 -12.56 4.37
N PRO A 40 -23.51 -12.33 5.29
CA PRO A 40 -24.85 -11.79 5.05
C PRO A 40 -24.84 -10.33 4.59
N PRO A 41 -25.92 -9.86 3.90
CA PRO A 41 -26.02 -8.47 3.47
C PRO A 41 -25.90 -7.48 4.64
N ALA A 42 -25.04 -6.49 4.50
CA ALA A 42 -24.85 -5.45 5.52
C ALA A 42 -25.67 -4.19 5.19
N SER A 43 -26.41 -3.67 6.17
CA SER A 43 -27.25 -2.46 6.00
C SER A 43 -26.47 -1.14 6.09
N ASN A 44 -25.24 -1.16 6.58
CA ASN A 44 -24.42 0.02 6.89
C ASN A 44 -22.97 -0.08 6.37
N MET A 45 -22.75 -0.82 5.29
CA MET A 45 -21.42 -0.97 4.69
C MET A 45 -21.04 0.29 3.89
N ASN A 46 -20.43 1.26 4.57
CA ASN A 46 -20.07 2.55 3.97
C ASN A 46 -19.08 2.41 2.80
N LEU A 47 -19.19 3.32 1.83
CA LEU A 47 -18.23 3.45 0.73
C LEU A 47 -16.87 3.92 1.26
N LEU A 48 -15.79 3.34 0.74
CA LEU A 48 -14.44 3.80 1.04
C LEU A 48 -14.13 5.08 0.27
N ARG A 49 -13.29 5.93 0.86
CA ARG A 49 -12.66 7.06 0.19
C ARG A 49 -11.16 6.87 0.22
N TYR A 50 -10.51 7.20 -0.88
CA TYR A 50 -9.05 7.15 -0.94
C TYR A 50 -8.46 8.23 -0.03
N SER A 51 -7.46 7.87 0.77
CA SER A 51 -6.77 8.79 1.67
C SER A 51 -5.30 8.90 1.26
N PRO A 52 -4.86 10.03 0.70
CA PRO A 52 -3.45 10.27 0.41
C PRO A 52 -2.56 10.11 1.65
N LYS A 53 -3.08 10.44 2.84
CA LYS A 53 -2.33 10.28 4.09
C LYS A 53 -2.11 8.81 4.46
N MET A 54 -3.08 7.94 4.17
CA MET A 54 -2.91 6.50 4.39
C MET A 54 -1.97 5.87 3.36
N GLU A 55 -1.99 6.35 2.11
CA GLU A 55 -1.00 5.94 1.10
C GLU A 55 0.41 6.33 1.50
N GLU A 56 0.62 7.55 2.01
CA GLU A 56 1.94 7.99 2.49
C GLU A 56 2.47 7.06 3.60
N LEU A 57 1.63 6.68 4.56
CA LEU A 57 1.99 5.68 5.58
C LEU A 57 2.28 4.31 4.95
N ALA A 58 1.45 3.84 4.02
CA ALA A 58 1.71 2.58 3.35
C ALA A 58 3.05 2.59 2.59
N LEU A 59 3.38 3.69 1.91
CA LEU A 59 4.65 3.89 1.21
C LEU A 59 5.84 3.94 2.15
N ASP A 60 5.71 4.64 3.28
CA ASP A 60 6.71 4.65 4.36
C ASP A 60 7.01 3.21 4.79
N TRP A 61 5.99 2.41 5.12
CA TRP A 61 6.20 1.03 5.58
C TRP A 61 6.83 0.11 4.53
N VAL A 62 6.33 0.11 3.29
CA VAL A 62 6.86 -0.79 2.25
C VAL A 62 8.30 -0.42 1.85
N SER A 63 8.74 0.82 2.07
CA SER A 63 10.12 1.24 1.81
C SER A 63 11.16 0.47 2.64
N HIS A 64 10.76 -0.06 3.81
CA HIS A 64 11.63 -0.88 4.65
C HIS A 64 11.93 -2.26 4.04
N CYS A 65 11.18 -2.68 3.01
CA CYS A 65 11.30 -3.99 2.38
C CYS A 65 11.18 -5.17 3.37
N LEU A 66 10.39 -5.00 4.44
CA LEU A 66 10.15 -6.01 5.46
C LEU A 66 8.81 -6.69 5.23
N PHE A 67 8.82 -8.03 5.12
CA PHE A 67 7.59 -8.83 5.00
C PHE A 67 6.98 -9.14 6.37
N GLN A 68 6.66 -8.08 7.13
CA GLN A 68 5.99 -8.16 8.42
C GLN A 68 5.09 -6.93 8.62
N TYR A 69 4.29 -6.91 9.68
CA TYR A 69 3.53 -5.72 10.08
C TYR A 69 4.38 -4.78 10.94
N PRO A 70 4.15 -3.46 10.90
CA PRO A 70 4.81 -2.53 11.79
C PRO A 70 4.36 -2.80 13.24
N GLY A 71 5.33 -3.01 14.13
CA GLY A 71 5.06 -3.07 15.56
C GLY A 71 4.71 -1.68 16.10
N SER A 72 3.58 -1.52 16.77
CA SER A 72 3.11 -0.22 17.25
C SER A 72 3.99 0.42 18.33
N ALA A 73 4.82 -0.37 19.03
CA ALA A 73 5.79 0.13 20.00
C ALA A 73 6.94 0.89 19.32
N ASP A 74 7.44 0.37 18.20
CA ASP A 74 8.57 0.93 17.46
C ASP A 74 8.12 1.95 16.41
N TYR A 75 6.88 1.80 15.90
CA TYR A 75 6.32 2.63 14.84
C TYR A 75 4.93 3.15 15.21
N PRO A 76 4.84 4.14 16.12
CA PRO A 76 3.57 4.65 16.63
C PRO A 76 2.72 5.34 15.54
N GLN A 77 3.31 5.78 14.44
CA GLN A 77 2.58 6.39 13.31
C GLN A 77 1.65 5.42 12.58
N PHE A 78 1.83 4.11 12.75
CA PHE A 78 0.94 3.08 12.21
C PHE A 78 -0.11 2.62 13.21
N ASN A 79 -0.22 3.27 14.37
CA ASN A 79 -1.25 3.00 15.35
C ASN A 79 -2.56 3.65 14.87
N GLY A 80 -3.49 2.82 14.40
CA GLY A 80 -4.78 3.23 13.82
C GLY A 80 -5.74 3.84 14.83
#